data_AF-A0A7W1V5Z3-F1
#
_entry.id   AF-A0A7W1V5Z3-F1
#
_cell.length_a   1.000
_cell.length_b   1.000
_cell.length_c   1.000
_cell.angle_alpha   90.00
_cell.angle_beta   90.00
_cell.angle_gamma   90.00
#
_symmetry.space_group_name_H-M   'P 1'
#
loop_
_entity.id
_entity.type
_entity.pdbx_description
1 polymer ?
#
loop_
_entity_poly.entity_id
_entity_poly.type
_entity_poly.pdbx_seq_one_letter_code
_entity_poly.pdbx_strand_id
1 'polypeptide(L)'
;YGLARSEGLVLRYLADAYRALRHTVPEPARTEELDDIVEWLGELVRQVDSSLLEEWEKLTAGADIGEVVRPPLDAPARPVTGNARAFRVLVRNALFRRVELAARRDWATLGELDGEVGFDADAWREAMAEYFDEHQVLLTDADARGPGLLMVDSASAPSVWRVRQILHDPEDFHDWAITAEVDLAASDETGQVVVRVQDVASGGS
;
A
#
# COMPACT_ATOMS: atom_id res chain seq x y z
N TYR A 1 18.21 -23.40 11.23
CA TYR A 1 19.45 -22.98 10.53
C TYR A 1 19.27 -22.54 9.07
N GLY A 2 18.15 -22.81 8.38
CA GLY A 2 17.94 -22.37 6.99
C GLY A 2 17.32 -20.97 6.82
N LEU A 3 16.36 -20.58 7.67
CA LEU A 3 15.60 -19.33 7.55
C LEU A 3 16.46 -18.06 7.60
N ALA A 4 17.34 -17.94 8.62
CA ALA A 4 18.19 -16.76 8.78
C ALA A 4 19.11 -16.48 7.57
N ARG A 5 19.43 -17.51 6.78
CA ARG A 5 20.27 -17.36 5.58
C ARG A 5 19.46 -16.92 4.36
N SER A 6 18.20 -17.35 4.24
CA SER A 6 17.29 -16.92 3.17
C SER A 6 16.76 -15.50 3.40
N GLU A 7 16.49 -15.11 4.65
CA GLU A 7 16.05 -13.74 4.99
C GLU A 7 17.14 -12.70 4.69
N GLY A 8 18.39 -12.97 5.08
CA GLY A 8 19.50 -12.06 4.76
C GLY A 8 19.77 -11.93 3.26
N LEU A 9 19.50 -12.97 2.47
CA LEU A 9 19.62 -12.92 1.02
C LEU A 9 18.52 -12.06 0.39
N VAL A 10 17.27 -12.21 0.85
CA VAL A 10 16.13 -11.40 0.38
C VAL A 10 16.32 -9.94 0.73
N LEU A 11 16.70 -9.63 1.97
CA LEU A 11 17.02 -8.26 2.40
C LEU A 11 18.10 -7.62 1.55
N ARG A 12 19.17 -8.36 1.24
CA ARG A 12 20.25 -7.87 0.37
C ARG A 12 19.71 -7.51 -1.02
N TYR A 13 18.90 -8.38 -1.61
CA TYR A 13 18.28 -8.10 -2.91
C TYR A 13 17.32 -6.89 -2.87
N LEU A 14 16.53 -6.73 -1.80
CA LEU A 14 15.65 -5.57 -1.63
C LEU A 14 16.45 -4.27 -1.45
N ALA A 15 17.51 -4.29 -0.64
CA ALA A 15 18.39 -3.14 -0.44
C ALA A 15 19.15 -2.78 -1.73
N ASP A 16 19.57 -3.78 -2.50
CA ASP A 16 20.23 -3.57 -3.79
C ASP A 16 19.27 -3.02 -4.84
N ALA A 17 18.01 -3.50 -4.88
CA ALA A 17 16.95 -2.95 -5.74
C ALA A 17 16.65 -1.48 -5.39
N TYR A 18 16.52 -1.15 -4.10
CA TYR A 18 16.37 0.24 -3.64
C TYR A 18 17.53 1.12 -4.10
N ARG A 19 18.77 0.67 -3.88
CA ARG A 19 19.98 1.40 -4.27
C ARG A 19 20.05 1.58 -5.79
N ALA A 20 19.73 0.54 -6.55
CA ALA A 20 19.68 0.60 -8.01
C ALA A 20 18.64 1.61 -8.50
N LEU A 21 17.40 1.57 -8.00
CA LEU A 21 16.37 2.53 -8.39
C LEU A 21 16.75 3.97 -8.03
N ARG A 22 17.32 4.20 -6.84
CA ARG A 22 17.75 5.54 -6.41
C ARG A 22 18.86 6.14 -7.28
N HIS A 23 19.79 5.31 -7.77
CA HIS A 23 21.01 5.79 -8.43
C HIS A 23 21.01 5.63 -9.95
N THR A 24 20.15 4.80 -10.52
CA THR A 24 20.21 4.44 -11.95
C THR A 24 19.11 5.10 -12.78
N VAL A 25 18.06 5.63 -12.14
CA VAL A 25 16.96 6.33 -12.82
C VAL A 25 17.38 7.76 -13.18
N PRO A 26 17.44 8.10 -14.49
CA PRO A 26 17.71 9.46 -14.96
C PRO A 26 16.60 10.43 -14.54
N GLU A 27 16.96 11.69 -14.27
CA GLU A 27 16.02 12.76 -13.87
C GLU A 27 14.76 12.88 -14.75
N PRO A 28 14.84 12.76 -16.10
CA PRO A 28 13.65 12.80 -16.97
C PRO A 28 12.69 11.63 -16.79
N ALA A 29 13.15 10.52 -16.21
CA ALA A 29 12.35 9.33 -15.93
C ALA A 29 11.87 9.29 -14.47
N ARG A 30 12.26 10.25 -13.63
CA ARG A 30 11.74 10.40 -12.27
C ARG A 30 10.38 11.06 -12.31
N THR A 31 9.34 10.24 -12.34
CA THR A 31 7.99 10.68 -12.05
C THR A 31 7.82 10.78 -10.53
N GLU A 32 6.85 11.60 -10.07
CA GLU A 32 6.51 11.67 -8.64
C GLU A 32 6.17 10.28 -8.08
N GLU A 33 5.48 9.45 -8.86
CA GLU A 33 5.14 8.07 -8.51
C GLU A 33 6.37 7.17 -8.33
N LEU A 34 7.40 7.35 -9.16
CA LEU A 34 8.63 6.57 -9.03
C LEU A 34 9.43 7.01 -7.80
N ASP A 35 9.52 8.31 -7.52
CA ASP A 35 10.17 8.80 -6.31
C ASP A 35 9.45 8.30 -5.04
N ASP A 36 8.11 8.29 -5.08
CA ASP A 36 7.22 7.71 -4.09
C ASP A 36 7.49 6.20 -3.87
N ILE A 37 7.61 5.39 -4.94
CA ILE A 37 7.96 3.96 -4.86
C ILE A 37 9.35 3.75 -4.26
N VAL A 38 10.34 4.57 -4.66
CA VAL A 38 11.69 4.50 -4.11
C VAL A 38 11.69 4.83 -2.63
N GLU A 39 10.89 5.81 -2.21
CA GLU A 39 10.73 6.20 -0.81
C GLU A 39 10.08 5.09 0.01
N TRP A 40 8.98 4.49 -0.47
CA TRP A 40 8.33 3.34 0.15
C TRP A 40 9.27 2.13 0.28
N LEU A 41 9.96 1.75 -0.80
CA LEU A 41 10.87 0.61 -0.80
C LEU A 41 12.02 0.84 0.20
N GLY A 42 12.48 2.09 0.32
CA GLY A 42 13.47 2.46 1.33
C GLY A 42 12.96 2.29 2.78
N GLU A 43 11.68 2.59 3.03
CA GLU A 43 11.07 2.41 4.36
C GLU A 43 10.83 0.94 4.69
N LEU A 44 10.34 0.15 3.72
CA LEU A 44 10.15 -1.29 3.89
C LEU A 44 11.46 -2.00 4.27
N VAL A 45 12.56 -1.65 3.59
CA VAL A 45 13.89 -2.19 3.92
C VAL A 45 14.30 -1.83 5.34
N ARG A 46 14.04 -0.59 5.82
CA ARG A 46 14.34 -0.16 7.19
C ARG A 46 13.53 -0.90 8.24
N GLN A 47 12.23 -1.09 8.00
CA GLN A 47 11.33 -1.75 8.93
C GLN A 47 11.70 -3.24 9.09
N VAL A 48 11.97 -3.94 7.99
CA VAL A 48 12.38 -5.36 8.02
C VAL A 48 13.78 -5.53 8.63
N ASP A 49 14.72 -4.61 8.36
CA ASP A 49 16.04 -4.62 9.00
C ASP A 49 15.92 -4.43 10.53
N SER A 50 15.06 -3.52 10.98
CA SER A 50 14.82 -3.26 12.41
C SER A 50 14.14 -4.45 13.10
N SER A 51 13.12 -5.07 12.49
CA SER A 51 12.44 -6.24 13.08
C SER A 51 13.36 -7.45 13.18
N LEU A 52 14.18 -7.71 12.15
CA LEU A 52 15.15 -8.79 12.18
C LEU A 52 16.26 -8.53 13.21
N LEU A 53 16.65 -7.26 13.40
CA LEU A 53 17.60 -6.88 14.45
C LEU A 53 17.01 -7.15 15.84
N GLU A 54 15.77 -6.75 16.10
CA GLU A 54 15.09 -7.02 17.38
C GLU A 54 14.95 -8.52 17.65
N GLU A 55 14.65 -9.32 16.63
CA GLU A 55 14.61 -10.78 16.75
C GLU A 55 15.99 -11.38 17.02
N TRP A 56 17.03 -10.87 16.36
CA TRP A 56 18.41 -11.26 16.64
C TRP A 56 18.85 -10.92 18.07
N GLU A 57 18.59 -9.69 18.55
CA GLU A 57 18.88 -9.25 19.91
C GLU A 57 18.16 -10.13 20.94
N LYS A 58 16.90 -10.52 20.68
CA LYS A 58 16.15 -11.46 21.52
C LYS A 58 16.78 -12.86 21.54
N LEU A 59 17.31 -13.32 20.41
CA LEU A 59 17.95 -14.65 20.28
C LEU A 59 19.39 -14.69 20.82
N THR A 60 20.08 -13.56 20.87
CA THR A 60 21.46 -13.44 21.35
C THR A 60 21.60 -12.75 22.70
N ALA A 61 20.48 -12.45 23.37
CA ALA A 61 20.47 -12.00 24.76
C ALA A 61 21.25 -12.99 25.65
N GLY A 62 22.51 -12.67 25.92
CA GLY A 62 23.46 -13.48 26.70
C GLY A 62 24.59 -14.19 25.93
N ALA A 63 24.67 -14.05 24.60
CA ALA A 63 25.75 -14.62 23.78
C ALA A 63 26.54 -13.52 23.07
N ASP A 64 27.83 -13.40 23.39
CA ASP A 64 28.77 -12.48 22.74
C ASP A 64 29.13 -13.02 21.34
N ILE A 65 28.45 -12.52 20.32
CA ILE A 65 28.74 -12.85 18.93
C ILE A 65 28.98 -11.58 18.12
N GLY A 66 30.03 -11.64 17.29
CA GLY A 66 30.62 -10.50 16.63
C GLY A 66 29.72 -9.71 15.67
N GLU A 67 30.23 -8.54 15.33
CA GLU A 67 29.59 -7.44 14.60
C GLU A 67 28.88 -7.87 13.30
N VAL A 68 27.55 -7.78 13.30
CA VAL A 68 26.73 -7.92 12.08
C VAL A 68 26.97 -6.70 11.19
N VAL A 69 27.39 -6.93 9.95
CA VAL A 69 27.67 -5.86 8.97
C VAL A 69 26.38 -5.13 8.62
N ARG A 70 26.27 -3.90 9.12
CA ARG A 70 25.16 -2.95 8.92
C ARG A 70 25.03 -2.50 7.45
N PRO A 71 23.82 -2.47 6.88
CA PRO A 71 23.46 -1.43 5.92
C PRO A 71 23.43 -0.07 6.66
N PRO A 72 23.95 1.03 6.10
CA PRO A 72 23.91 2.34 6.75
C PRO A 72 22.51 2.93 6.60
N LEU A 73 21.60 2.57 7.52
CA LEU A 73 20.26 3.15 7.64
C LEU A 73 20.05 3.59 9.10
N ASP A 74 20.87 4.53 9.56
CA ASP A 74 21.00 4.95 10.98
C ASP A 74 19.82 5.78 11.55
N ALA A 75 18.59 5.63 11.04
CA ALA A 75 17.42 6.33 11.57
C ALA A 75 16.38 5.34 12.12
N PRO A 76 15.81 5.57 13.32
CA PRO A 76 14.75 4.72 13.85
C PRO A 76 13.56 4.68 12.88
N ALA A 77 12.94 3.51 12.73
CA ALA A 77 11.72 3.33 11.95
C ALA A 77 10.66 4.31 12.48
N ARG A 78 10.15 5.15 11.58
CA ARG A 78 9.12 6.14 11.93
C ARG A 78 7.76 5.44 11.92
N PRO A 79 6.74 6.00 12.62
CA PRO A 79 5.36 5.59 12.37
C PRO A 79 5.07 5.64 10.86
N VAL A 80 4.26 4.72 10.35
CA VAL A 80 4.02 4.58 8.90
C VAL A 80 3.43 5.85 8.29
N THR A 81 2.67 6.63 9.09
CA THR A 81 2.11 7.93 8.69
C THR A 81 3.11 9.08 8.79
N GLY A 82 4.23 8.90 9.50
CA GLY A 82 5.29 9.89 9.71
C GLY A 82 6.05 10.29 8.45
N ASN A 83 5.86 9.55 7.36
CA ASN A 83 6.26 9.93 6.02
C ASN A 83 5.05 9.95 5.08
N ALA A 84 4.43 11.13 4.94
CA ALA A 84 3.20 11.29 4.16
C ALA A 84 3.33 10.85 2.69
N ARG A 85 4.52 10.96 2.06
CA ARG A 85 4.73 10.49 0.67
C ARG A 85 4.72 8.97 0.60
N ALA A 86 5.55 8.31 1.40
CA ALA A 86 5.55 6.85 1.49
C ALA A 86 4.17 6.29 1.90
N PHE A 87 3.47 6.96 2.82
CA PHE A 87 2.14 6.56 3.25
C PHE A 87 1.12 6.66 2.11
N ARG A 88 1.18 7.72 1.28
CA ARG A 88 0.32 7.85 0.10
C ARG A 88 0.51 6.69 -0.89
N VAL A 89 1.72 6.16 -1.04
CA VAL A 89 1.98 4.98 -1.87
C VAL A 89 1.31 3.75 -1.31
N LEU A 90 1.42 3.54 0.00
CA LEU A 90 0.76 2.42 0.66
C LEU A 90 -0.76 2.50 0.49
N VAL A 91 -1.33 3.69 0.64
CA VAL A 91 -2.76 3.95 0.42
C VAL A 91 -3.16 3.64 -1.03
N ARG A 92 -2.38 4.10 -2.02
CA ARG A 92 -2.61 3.78 -3.44
C ARG A 92 -2.62 2.27 -3.68
N ASN A 93 -1.61 1.56 -3.16
CA ASN A 93 -1.52 0.11 -3.30
C ASN A 93 -2.69 -0.61 -2.63
N ALA A 94 -3.10 -0.17 -1.43
CA ALA A 94 -4.20 -0.75 -0.68
C ALA A 94 -5.55 -0.58 -1.40
N LEU A 95 -5.81 0.58 -2.01
CA LEU A 95 -7.02 0.78 -2.80
C LEU A 95 -6.97 0.04 -4.13
N PHE A 96 -5.83 0.08 -4.84
CA PHE A 96 -5.72 -0.63 -6.11
C PHE A 96 -5.86 -2.15 -5.94
N ARG A 97 -5.38 -2.71 -4.83
CA ARG A 97 -5.64 -4.11 -4.49
C ARG A 97 -7.13 -4.44 -4.45
N ARG A 98 -7.96 -3.54 -3.93
CA ARG A 98 -9.43 -3.71 -3.93
C ARG A 98 -9.99 -3.67 -5.35
N VAL A 99 -9.52 -2.75 -6.18
CA VAL A 99 -9.87 -2.69 -7.62
C VAL A 99 -9.52 -4.01 -8.32
N GLU A 100 -8.34 -4.56 -8.11
CA GLU A 100 -7.91 -5.84 -8.70
C GLU A 100 -8.78 -7.03 -8.26
N LEU A 101 -9.22 -7.03 -7.01
CA LEU A 101 -10.09 -8.08 -6.48
C LEU A 101 -11.51 -7.91 -7.02
N ALA A 102 -12.02 -6.69 -7.08
CA ALA A 102 -13.34 -6.38 -7.64
C ALA A 102 -13.41 -6.73 -9.14
N ALA A 103 -12.36 -6.43 -9.91
CA ALA A 103 -12.27 -6.79 -11.32
C ALA A 103 -12.33 -8.31 -11.55
N ARG A 104 -11.75 -9.09 -10.61
CA ARG A 104 -11.81 -10.56 -10.61
C ARG A 104 -13.06 -11.13 -9.96
N ARG A 105 -13.94 -10.26 -9.42
CA ARG A 105 -15.14 -10.63 -8.67
C ARG A 105 -14.83 -11.53 -7.47
N ASP A 106 -13.69 -11.30 -6.84
CA ASP A 106 -13.17 -12.03 -5.68
C ASP A 106 -13.76 -11.45 -4.38
N TRP A 107 -15.08 -11.60 -4.24
CA TRP A 107 -15.85 -11.03 -3.12
C TRP A 107 -15.45 -11.61 -1.77
N ALA A 108 -15.05 -12.87 -1.75
CA ALA A 108 -14.61 -13.54 -0.53
C ALA A 108 -13.37 -12.84 0.06
N THR A 109 -12.33 -12.64 -0.76
CA THR A 109 -11.11 -11.96 -0.31
C THR A 109 -11.38 -10.49 0.03
N LEU A 110 -12.25 -9.81 -0.70
CA LEU A 110 -12.67 -8.44 -0.36
C LEU A 110 -13.39 -8.39 1.01
N GLY A 111 -14.27 -9.36 1.29
CA GLY A 111 -14.92 -9.49 2.59
C GLY A 111 -13.96 -9.83 3.73
N GLU A 112 -12.88 -10.59 3.47
CA GLU A 112 -11.81 -10.80 4.46
C GLU A 112 -11.07 -9.50 4.79
N LEU A 113 -10.87 -8.61 3.79
CA LEU A 113 -10.16 -7.34 3.98
C LEU A 113 -11.02 -6.27 4.67
N ASP A 114 -12.29 -6.16 4.29
CA ASP A 114 -13.15 -5.02 4.66
C ASP A 114 -14.35 -5.42 5.54
N GLY A 115 -14.58 -6.72 5.76
CA GLY A 115 -15.73 -7.20 6.54
C GLY A 115 -15.68 -6.79 8.01
N GLU A 116 -14.49 -6.77 8.63
CA GLU A 116 -14.34 -6.31 10.02
C GLU A 116 -14.69 -4.82 10.19
N VAL A 117 -14.58 -4.03 9.12
CA VAL A 117 -14.91 -2.60 9.10
C VAL A 117 -16.29 -2.32 8.51
N GLY A 118 -17.11 -3.36 8.30
CA GLY A 118 -18.52 -3.25 7.94
C GLY A 118 -18.84 -3.31 6.44
N PHE A 119 -17.85 -3.59 5.58
CA PHE A 119 -18.05 -3.71 4.14
C PHE A 119 -17.67 -5.13 3.69
N ASP A 120 -18.55 -6.08 4.01
CA ASP A 120 -18.32 -7.51 3.79
C ASP A 120 -18.45 -7.93 2.31
N ALA A 121 -18.32 -9.23 2.06
CA ALA A 121 -18.39 -9.79 0.71
C ALA A 121 -19.73 -9.52 0.01
N ASP A 122 -20.84 -9.50 0.76
CA ASP A 122 -22.16 -9.24 0.20
C ASP A 122 -22.31 -7.75 -0.12
N ALA A 123 -21.88 -6.86 0.77
CA ALA A 123 -21.83 -5.42 0.53
C ALA A 123 -20.98 -5.06 -0.71
N TRP A 124 -19.80 -5.68 -0.86
CA TRP A 124 -18.96 -5.51 -2.05
C TRP A 124 -19.66 -5.95 -3.34
N ARG A 125 -20.32 -7.11 -3.31
CA ARG A 125 -21.05 -7.63 -4.46
C ARG A 125 -22.22 -6.73 -4.85
N GLU A 126 -22.96 -6.23 -3.87
CA GLU A 126 -24.09 -5.33 -4.08
C GLU A 126 -23.63 -3.97 -4.63
N ALA A 127 -22.60 -3.36 -4.03
CA ALA A 127 -22.11 -2.05 -4.46
C ALA A 127 -21.51 -2.06 -5.88
N MET A 128 -20.89 -3.18 -6.28
CA MET A 128 -20.36 -3.35 -7.65
C MET A 128 -21.41 -3.82 -8.68
N ALA A 129 -22.64 -4.15 -8.26
CA ALA A 129 -23.62 -4.75 -9.14
C ALA A 129 -24.01 -3.81 -10.30
N GLU A 130 -24.35 -2.56 -9.98
CA GLU A 130 -24.72 -1.54 -10.97
C GLU A 130 -23.55 -1.23 -11.92
N TYR A 131 -22.32 -1.15 -11.40
CA TYR A 131 -21.13 -1.01 -12.26
C TYR A 131 -21.06 -2.12 -13.30
N PHE A 132 -21.27 -3.39 -12.91
CA PHE A 132 -21.17 -4.52 -13.84
C PHE A 132 -22.37 -4.68 -14.78
N ASP A 133 -23.51 -4.09 -14.43
CA ASP A 133 -24.66 -3.97 -15.32
C ASP A 133 -24.39 -2.95 -16.44
N GLU A 134 -23.67 -1.87 -16.13
CA GLU A 134 -23.25 -0.83 -17.10
C GLU A 134 -22.00 -1.24 -17.90
N HIS A 135 -20.97 -1.70 -17.21
CA HIS A 135 -19.64 -2.01 -17.75
C HIS A 135 -19.27 -3.48 -17.48
N GLN A 136 -19.12 -4.28 -18.53
CA GLN A 136 -18.87 -5.72 -18.37
C GLN A 136 -17.51 -6.07 -17.76
N VAL A 137 -16.55 -5.14 -17.83
CA VAL A 137 -15.14 -5.34 -17.44
C VAL A 137 -14.65 -4.11 -16.69
N LEU A 138 -13.95 -4.36 -15.57
CA LEU A 138 -13.15 -3.36 -14.87
C LEU A 138 -11.69 -3.51 -15.27
N LEU A 139 -11.09 -2.46 -15.83
CA LEU A 139 -9.70 -2.46 -16.29
C LEU A 139 -8.73 -2.31 -15.10
N THR A 140 -7.59 -3.00 -15.18
CA THR A 140 -6.55 -3.03 -14.12
C THR A 140 -5.14 -2.90 -14.68
N ASP A 141 -5.01 -2.33 -15.88
CA ASP A 141 -3.74 -2.10 -16.56
C ASP A 141 -2.97 -0.89 -15.99
N ALA A 142 -1.93 -0.44 -16.71
CA ALA A 142 -1.12 0.69 -16.28
C ALA A 142 -1.92 1.99 -16.19
N ASP A 143 -2.90 2.19 -17.07
CA ASP A 143 -3.73 3.40 -17.09
C ASP A 143 -4.72 3.40 -15.91
N ALA A 144 -5.23 2.22 -15.53
CA ALA A 144 -6.03 2.06 -14.30
C ALA A 144 -5.29 2.42 -13.00
N ARG A 145 -3.95 2.44 -13.03
CA ARG A 145 -3.10 2.89 -11.90
C ARG A 145 -2.69 4.35 -11.99
N GLY A 146 -3.12 5.05 -13.04
CA GLY A 146 -2.70 6.40 -13.33
C GLY A 146 -2.91 7.36 -12.15
N PRO A 147 -2.02 8.35 -11.96
CA PRO A 147 -2.08 9.26 -10.83
C PRO A 147 -3.36 10.09 -10.78
N GLY A 148 -4.05 10.25 -11.91
CA GLY A 148 -5.33 10.95 -12.02
C GLY A 148 -6.55 10.15 -11.54
N LEU A 149 -6.39 8.87 -11.17
CA LEU A 149 -7.49 8.02 -10.71
C LEU A 149 -7.58 7.89 -9.19
N LEU A 150 -6.62 8.45 -8.46
CA LEU A 150 -6.64 8.47 -6.99
C LEU A 150 -6.62 9.91 -6.47
N MET A 151 -7.66 10.29 -5.74
CA MET A 151 -7.69 11.53 -4.97
C MET A 151 -7.48 11.23 -3.50
N VAL A 152 -6.60 11.99 -2.85
CA VAL A 152 -6.31 11.89 -1.43
C VAL A 152 -6.49 13.26 -0.79
N ASP A 153 -7.48 13.39 0.08
CA ASP A 153 -7.67 14.53 0.96
C ASP A 153 -7.10 14.20 2.34
N SER A 154 -5.89 14.73 2.57
CA SER A 154 -5.15 14.58 3.82
C SER A 154 -5.30 15.79 4.76
N ALA A 155 -6.10 16.80 4.39
CA ALA A 155 -6.14 18.08 5.10
C ALA A 155 -7.47 18.33 5.82
N SER A 156 -8.58 17.75 5.33
CA SER A 156 -9.90 18.01 5.88
C SER A 156 -10.18 17.38 7.24
N ALA A 157 -9.37 16.42 7.67
CA ALA A 157 -9.50 15.79 8.98
C ALA A 157 -8.12 15.45 9.58
N PRO A 158 -7.91 15.70 10.89
CA PRO A 158 -6.59 15.55 11.50
C PRO A 158 -6.16 14.10 11.74
N SER A 159 -7.10 13.16 11.81
CA SER A 159 -6.83 11.75 12.16
C SER A 159 -7.18 10.75 11.06
N VAL A 160 -7.75 11.22 9.94
CA VAL A 160 -8.14 10.37 8.82
C VAL A 160 -7.79 11.03 7.50
N TRP A 161 -7.38 10.24 6.51
CA TRP A 161 -7.34 10.68 5.12
C TRP A 161 -8.59 10.21 4.40
N ARG A 162 -9.27 11.09 3.69
CA ARG A 162 -10.36 10.70 2.80
C ARG A 162 -9.80 10.41 1.42
N VAL A 163 -10.20 9.29 0.86
CA VAL A 163 -9.64 8.81 -0.40
C VAL A 163 -10.75 8.41 -1.34
N ARG A 164 -10.56 8.74 -2.62
CA ARG A 164 -11.46 8.37 -3.71
C ARG A 164 -10.63 7.70 -4.81
N GLN A 165 -10.88 6.42 -5.05
CA GLN A 165 -10.28 5.66 -6.13
C GLN A 165 -11.30 5.50 -7.25
N ILE A 166 -11.07 6.18 -8.35
CA ILE A 166 -11.86 6.05 -9.58
C ILE A 166 -11.63 4.66 -10.18
N LEU A 167 -12.71 4.05 -10.68
CA LEU A 167 -12.68 2.79 -11.41
C LEU A 167 -12.49 3.08 -12.89
N HIS A 168 -11.52 2.40 -13.50
CA HIS A 168 -11.22 2.56 -14.92
C HIS A 168 -12.12 1.64 -15.75
N ASP A 169 -13.15 2.22 -16.36
CA ASP A 169 -14.03 1.54 -17.30
C ASP A 169 -13.46 1.56 -18.73
N PRO A 170 -13.88 0.63 -19.61
CA PRO A 170 -13.41 0.55 -21.00
C PRO A 170 -13.74 1.77 -21.87
N GLU A 171 -14.74 2.56 -21.48
CA GLU A 171 -15.24 3.71 -22.22
C GLU A 171 -14.60 5.04 -21.79
N ASP A 172 -13.71 5.01 -20.79
CA ASP A 172 -13.05 6.19 -20.21
C ASP A 172 -14.01 7.23 -19.60
N PHE A 173 -15.18 6.80 -19.11
CA PHE A 173 -16.12 7.70 -18.46
C PHE A 173 -15.66 8.13 -17.07
N HIS A 174 -15.03 7.22 -16.32
CA HIS A 174 -14.45 7.47 -14.99
C HIS A 174 -15.49 7.96 -13.97
N ASP A 175 -16.74 7.52 -14.16
CA ASP A 175 -17.87 7.94 -13.33
C ASP A 175 -17.87 7.19 -11.99
N TRP A 176 -17.45 5.93 -11.97
CA TRP A 176 -17.51 5.10 -10.77
C TRP A 176 -16.29 5.27 -9.86
N ALA A 177 -16.48 5.23 -8.55
CA ALA A 177 -15.38 5.28 -7.60
C ALA A 177 -15.66 4.54 -6.28
N ILE A 178 -14.59 4.00 -5.69
CA ILE A 178 -14.56 3.57 -4.29
C ILE A 178 -14.24 4.81 -3.45
N THR A 179 -15.06 5.07 -2.43
CA THR A 179 -14.78 6.08 -1.40
C THR A 179 -14.43 5.38 -0.09
N ALA A 180 -13.38 5.85 0.57
CA ALA A 180 -12.93 5.29 1.83
C ALA A 180 -12.29 6.34 2.74
N GLU A 181 -12.19 6.00 4.01
CA GLU A 181 -11.38 6.73 4.99
C GLU A 181 -10.19 5.86 5.42
N VAL A 182 -9.02 6.47 5.59
CA VAL A 182 -7.81 5.80 6.10
C VAL A 182 -7.58 6.26 7.53
N ASP A 183 -7.59 5.33 8.48
CA ASP A 183 -7.37 5.61 9.90
C ASP A 183 -5.87 5.70 10.19
N LEU A 184 -5.38 6.91 10.50
CA LEU A 184 -3.95 7.16 10.68
C LEU A 184 -3.40 6.48 11.94
N ALA A 185 -4.16 6.52 13.05
CA ALA A 185 -3.71 5.95 14.31
C ALA A 185 -3.68 4.43 14.24
N ALA A 186 -4.73 3.80 13.71
CA ALA A 186 -4.75 2.36 13.51
C ALA A 186 -3.66 1.91 12.50
N SER A 187 -3.35 2.74 11.51
CA SER A 187 -2.27 2.46 10.57
C SER A 187 -0.89 2.48 11.24
N ASP A 188 -0.65 3.45 12.13
CA ASP A 188 0.59 3.50 12.92
C ASP A 188 0.70 2.34 13.90
N GLU A 189 -0.40 1.94 14.54
CA GLU A 189 -0.43 0.80 15.48
C GLU A 189 -0.14 -0.54 14.80
N THR A 190 -0.69 -0.76 13.60
CA THR A 190 -0.53 -2.01 12.85
C THR A 190 0.70 -2.03 11.95
N GLY A 191 1.28 -0.86 11.66
CA GLY A 191 2.31 -0.69 10.64
C GLY A 191 1.84 -0.94 9.21
N GLN A 192 0.51 -1.00 8.99
CA GLN A 192 -0.12 -1.25 7.69
C GLN A 192 -1.22 -0.22 7.45
N VAL A 193 -1.65 -0.01 6.20
CA VAL A 193 -2.73 0.93 5.92
C VAL A 193 -4.07 0.34 6.34
N VAL A 194 -4.73 0.99 7.28
CA VAL A 194 -6.08 0.64 7.72
C VAL A 194 -7.09 1.47 6.94
N VAL A 195 -7.73 0.82 5.95
CA VAL A 195 -8.76 1.41 5.09
C VAL A 195 -10.14 1.04 5.61
N ARG A 196 -11.06 2.00 5.64
CA ARG A 196 -12.49 1.79 5.89
C ARG A 196 -13.28 2.22 4.67
N VAL A 197 -13.66 1.25 3.84
CA VAL A 197 -14.52 1.48 2.67
C VAL A 197 -15.86 2.02 3.14
N GLN A 198 -16.31 3.10 2.52
CA GLN A 198 -17.59 3.74 2.82
C GLN A 198 -18.63 3.36 1.76
N ASP A 199 -18.24 3.44 0.49
CA ASP A 199 -19.17 3.24 -0.61
C ASP A 199 -18.46 2.93 -1.94
N VAL A 200 -19.19 2.34 -2.88
CA VAL A 200 -18.82 2.27 -4.30
C VAL A 200 -20.01 2.74 -5.13
N ALA A 201 -19.85 3.87 -5.80
CA ALA A 201 -20.95 4.50 -6.52
C ALA A 201 -20.46 5.29 -7.74
N SER A 202 -21.37 5.55 -8.67
CA SER A 202 -21.17 6.54 -9.73
C SER A 202 -21.18 7.96 -9.14
N GLY A 203 -20.28 8.80 -9.65
CA GLY A 203 -20.07 10.19 -9.27
C GLY A 203 -21.21 11.06 -9.79
N GLY A 204 -22.37 10.90 -9.17
CA GLY A 204 -23.62 11.56 -9.54
C GLY A 204 -24.53 11.83 -8.34
N SER A 205 -23.99 12.36 -7.24
CA SER A 205 -24.73 13.14 -6.23
C SER A 205 -23.79 13.98 -5.36
#